data_AF-A0A7J4Q3R4-F1
#
_entry.id   AF-A0A7J4Q3R4-F1
#
_cell.length_a   1.000
_cell.length_b   1.000
_cell.length_c   1.000
_cell.angle_alpha   90.00
_cell.angle_beta   90.00
_cell.angle_gamma   90.00
#
_symmetry.space_group_name_H-M   'P 1'
#
loop_
_entity.id
_entity.type
_entity.pdbx_description
1 polymer ?
#
loop_
_entity_poly.entity_id
_entity_poly.type
_entity_poly.pdbx_seq_one_letter_code
_entity_poly.pdbx_strand_id
1 'polypeptide(L)'
;MSTRPDPTPCRPQDLGKFEIIQRDGAARIGRIHTKHGLLNTPMLLPVVNPNIRTIEPREMWDKYRVEGLITNSYVMWKHDDLSEFALEKGVHELIDFPGVIVTDSGTFQSYVYGDVEVGVEEIVEFQRDIGVDIGTMLDVFGRPDMSRDELISAVEVTAERGPISLEKAGEELLLNGPIQGGLHDDLRALSGELMGGIRGEYRGFTVHPIGGIVPLMENQKYRELFKILLSAKSTIPPNRPIHLFGCGHPLLFPMSIALGVDIFDSAAYALFARGGRL
;
A
#
# COMPACT_ATOMS: atom_id res chain seq x y z
N MET A 1 1.42 30.70 -10.05
CA MET A 1 2.27 29.98 -9.07
C MET A 1 3.27 29.18 -9.88
N SER A 2 4.55 29.15 -9.48
CA SER A 2 5.56 28.31 -10.15
C SER A 2 5.13 26.85 -10.02
N THR A 3 5.03 26.12 -11.12
CA THR A 3 4.83 24.66 -11.11
C THR A 3 6.01 24.02 -10.38
N ARG A 4 5.72 23.02 -9.54
CA ARG A 4 6.77 22.25 -8.85
C ARG A 4 7.44 21.39 -9.92
N PRO A 5 8.79 21.40 -10.03
CA PRO A 5 9.46 20.58 -11.03
C PRO A 5 9.15 19.10 -10.79
N ASP A 6 8.99 18.34 -11.87
CA ASP A 6 8.77 16.90 -11.81
C ASP A 6 9.94 16.19 -11.09
N PRO A 7 9.68 15.04 -10.43
CA PRO A 7 10.70 14.34 -9.66
C PRO A 7 11.76 13.72 -10.55
N THR A 8 12.95 13.50 -9.98
CA THR A 8 14.02 12.77 -10.63
C THR A 8 13.96 11.29 -10.26
N PRO A 9 14.00 10.37 -11.23
CA PRO A 9 14.10 8.93 -10.96
C PRO A 9 15.30 8.57 -10.10
N CYS A 10 15.18 7.50 -9.31
CA CYS A 10 16.35 6.93 -8.64
C CYS A 10 17.31 6.28 -9.65
N ARG A 11 18.52 5.97 -9.18
CA ARG A 11 19.47 5.15 -9.96
C ARG A 11 18.91 3.72 -10.06
N PRO A 12 19.07 3.01 -11.19
CA PRO A 12 18.54 1.65 -11.35
C PRO A 12 18.91 0.70 -10.20
N GLN A 13 20.16 0.76 -9.74
CA GLN A 13 20.68 -0.04 -8.62
C GLN A 13 20.07 0.29 -7.24
N ASP A 14 19.44 1.46 -7.09
CA ASP A 14 18.80 1.89 -5.84
C ASP A 14 17.29 1.61 -5.85
N LEU A 15 16.69 1.20 -6.98
CA LEU A 15 15.25 0.92 -7.07
C LEU A 15 14.79 -0.01 -5.94
N GLY A 16 13.74 0.38 -5.20
CA GLY A 16 13.19 -0.39 -4.08
C GLY A 16 14.00 -0.38 -2.79
N LYS A 17 15.13 0.34 -2.74
CA LYS A 17 15.93 0.50 -1.53
C LYS A 17 15.19 1.41 -0.56
N PHE A 18 15.14 0.99 0.71
CA PHE A 18 14.71 1.82 1.82
C PHE A 18 15.94 2.25 2.64
N GLU A 19 16.15 3.56 2.73
CA GLU A 19 17.20 4.16 3.55
C GLU A 19 16.59 4.80 4.80
N ILE A 20 17.14 4.48 5.98
CA ILE A 20 16.80 5.15 7.24
C ILE A 20 17.77 6.31 7.44
N ILE A 21 17.23 7.51 7.58
CA ILE A 21 17.99 8.77 7.72
C ILE A 21 18.17 9.11 9.21
N GLN A 22 17.10 9.00 9.99
CA GLN A 22 17.09 9.33 11.42
C GLN A 22 16.12 8.42 12.16
N ARG A 23 16.34 8.21 13.46
CA ARG A 23 15.47 7.43 14.34
C ARG A 23 15.25 8.11 15.68
N ASP A 24 14.08 7.84 16.25
CA ASP A 24 13.76 8.07 17.66
C ASP A 24 13.00 6.85 18.20
N GLY A 25 13.66 6.05 19.02
CA GLY A 25 13.17 4.73 19.43
C GLY A 25 12.83 3.83 18.22
N ALA A 26 11.55 3.50 18.09
CA ALA A 26 11.02 2.71 16.98
C ALA A 26 10.62 3.54 15.76
N ALA A 27 10.43 4.86 15.92
CA ALA A 27 10.16 5.76 14.81
C ALA A 27 11.39 5.96 13.95
N ARG A 28 11.16 6.22 12.66
CA ARG A 28 12.22 6.45 11.68
C ARG A 28 11.77 7.42 10.60
N ILE A 29 12.68 8.30 10.22
CA ILE A 29 12.60 9.08 9.00
C ILE A 29 13.41 8.30 7.95
N GLY A 30 12.80 8.02 6.81
CA GLY A 30 13.45 7.27 5.75
C GLY A 30 13.03 7.73 4.36
N ARG A 31 13.54 7.04 3.34
CA ARG A 31 13.18 7.27 1.93
C ARG A 31 13.16 5.94 1.17
N ILE A 32 12.13 5.75 0.34
CA ILE A 32 12.07 4.66 -0.64
C ILE A 32 12.46 5.23 -2.00
N HIS A 33 13.34 4.53 -2.71
CA HIS A 33 13.79 4.89 -4.04
C HIS A 33 12.88 4.27 -5.11
N THR A 34 12.23 5.09 -5.93
CA THR A 34 11.31 4.63 -6.99
C THR A 34 11.65 5.26 -8.35
N LYS A 35 10.91 4.89 -9.39
CA LYS A 35 11.09 5.43 -10.74
C LYS A 35 10.63 6.87 -10.85
N HIS A 36 9.58 7.23 -10.12
CA HIS A 36 9.00 8.58 -10.16
C HIS A 36 9.33 9.39 -8.89
N GLY A 37 10.54 9.19 -8.36
CA GLY A 37 11.10 10.01 -7.29
C GLY A 37 11.48 9.25 -6.03
N LEU A 38 11.62 10.00 -4.95
CA LEU A 38 11.78 9.45 -3.61
C LEU A 38 10.44 9.53 -2.89
N LEU A 39 10.08 8.47 -2.17
CA LEU A 39 8.98 8.52 -1.21
C LEU A 39 9.55 8.68 0.20
N ASN A 40 9.52 9.90 0.76
CA ASN A 40 10.01 10.14 2.12
C ASN A 40 9.03 9.58 3.16
N THR A 41 9.51 8.99 4.25
CA THR A 41 8.69 8.45 5.34
C THR A 41 9.00 9.17 6.67
N PRO A 42 8.04 9.32 7.59
CA PRO A 42 6.64 8.87 7.51
C PRO A 42 5.78 9.64 6.48
N MET A 43 4.92 8.94 5.74
CA MET A 43 4.09 9.51 4.67
C MET A 43 2.61 9.17 4.84
N LEU A 44 1.73 10.10 4.46
CA LEU A 44 0.32 9.84 4.19
C LEU A 44 0.10 9.84 2.67
N LEU A 45 -0.41 8.74 2.12
CA LEU A 45 -0.81 8.60 0.73
C LEU A 45 -2.31 8.96 0.59
N PRO A 46 -2.66 10.10 -0.04
CA PRO A 46 -4.05 10.35 -0.40
C PRO A 46 -4.57 9.25 -1.34
N VAL A 47 -5.71 8.65 -0.99
CA VAL A 47 -6.43 7.75 -1.87
C VAL A 47 -7.12 8.58 -2.95
N VAL A 48 -6.87 8.24 -4.21
CA VAL A 48 -7.48 8.86 -5.39
C VAL A 48 -8.32 7.80 -6.11
N ASN A 49 -9.60 8.11 -6.32
CA ASN A 49 -10.44 7.32 -7.21
C ASN A 49 -10.40 7.98 -8.60
N PRO A 50 -9.93 7.29 -9.66
CA PRO A 50 -9.86 7.85 -11.00
C PRO A 50 -11.18 8.43 -11.51
N ASN A 51 -12.31 7.83 -11.09
CA ASN A 51 -13.66 8.24 -11.49
C ASN A 51 -14.20 9.45 -10.70
N ILE A 52 -13.66 9.73 -9.50
CA ILE A 52 -14.19 10.82 -8.66
C ILE A 52 -13.05 11.56 -7.96
N ARG A 53 -12.50 12.57 -8.63
CA ARG A 53 -11.40 13.40 -8.15
C ARG A 53 -11.93 14.57 -7.32
N THR A 54 -11.78 14.49 -5.99
CA THR A 54 -12.18 15.58 -5.08
C THR A 54 -11.18 16.73 -5.09
N ILE A 55 -9.90 16.40 -5.23
CA ILE A 55 -8.78 17.30 -5.45
C ILE A 55 -8.02 16.70 -6.62
N GLU A 56 -7.66 17.51 -7.61
CA GLU A 56 -6.90 17.00 -8.75
C GLU A 56 -5.49 16.55 -8.32
N PRO A 57 -5.01 15.37 -8.76
CA PRO A 57 -3.67 14.87 -8.40
C PRO A 57 -2.54 15.86 -8.71
N ARG A 58 -2.62 16.55 -9.86
CA ARG A 58 -1.67 17.61 -10.22
C ARG A 58 -1.63 18.74 -9.18
N GLU A 59 -2.77 19.15 -8.63
CA GLU A 59 -2.82 20.13 -7.54
C GLU A 59 -2.17 19.59 -6.26
N MET A 60 -2.32 18.30 -5.97
CA MET A 60 -1.64 17.66 -4.83
C MET A 60 -0.12 17.74 -4.94
N TRP A 61 0.43 17.55 -6.14
CA TRP A 61 1.85 17.73 -6.42
C TRP A 61 2.31 19.18 -6.25
N ASP A 62 1.66 20.09 -6.99
CA ASP A 62 2.12 21.47 -7.16
C ASP A 62 1.93 22.33 -5.91
N LYS A 63 0.81 22.16 -5.21
CA LYS A 63 0.38 23.05 -4.12
C LYS A 63 0.58 22.43 -2.75
N TYR A 64 0.21 21.16 -2.59
CA TYR A 64 0.24 20.47 -1.29
C TYR A 64 1.53 19.69 -1.04
N ARG A 65 2.41 19.63 -2.05
CA ARG A 65 3.71 18.94 -2.00
C ARG A 65 3.61 17.45 -1.67
N VAL A 66 2.48 16.83 -2.02
CA VAL A 66 2.32 15.38 -1.92
C VAL A 66 3.34 14.72 -2.85
N GLU A 67 4.03 13.70 -2.37
CA GLU A 67 5.09 13.00 -3.11
C GLU A 67 4.63 11.67 -3.67
N GLY A 68 3.59 11.08 -3.08
CA GLY A 68 2.98 9.85 -3.55
C GLY A 68 1.48 9.78 -3.28
N LEU A 69 0.78 9.03 -4.10
CA LEU A 69 -0.65 8.77 -4.01
C LEU A 69 -0.89 7.26 -3.98
N ILE A 70 -2.08 6.86 -3.54
CA ILE A 70 -2.56 5.50 -3.75
C ILE A 70 -3.86 5.53 -4.57
N THR A 71 -3.95 4.65 -5.57
CA THR A 71 -5.17 4.41 -6.33
C THR A 71 -5.50 2.92 -6.32
N ASN A 72 -6.55 2.50 -7.02
CA ASN A 72 -6.98 1.11 -7.04
C ASN A 72 -6.86 0.53 -8.45
N SER A 73 -5.98 -0.45 -8.63
CA SER A 73 -5.75 -1.06 -9.94
C SER A 73 -6.94 -1.88 -10.42
N TYR A 74 -7.70 -2.51 -9.52
CA TYR A 74 -8.91 -3.24 -9.90
C TYR A 74 -9.99 -2.33 -10.48
N VAL A 75 -10.16 -1.10 -9.94
CA VAL A 75 -11.07 -0.12 -10.54
C VAL A 75 -10.64 0.25 -11.95
N MET A 76 -9.34 0.44 -12.19
CA MET A 76 -8.82 0.74 -13.53
C MET A 76 -8.99 -0.44 -14.49
N TRP A 77 -8.65 -1.66 -14.05
CA TRP A 77 -8.78 -2.90 -14.83
C TRP A 77 -10.22 -3.17 -15.25
N LYS A 78 -11.19 -2.91 -14.35
CA LYS A 78 -12.62 -3.20 -14.58
C LYS A 78 -13.32 -2.24 -15.56
N HIS A 79 -12.80 -1.03 -15.75
CA HIS A 79 -13.43 -0.03 -16.63
C HIS A 79 -12.60 0.08 -17.90
N ASP A 80 -13.16 -0.38 -19.02
CA ASP A 80 -12.47 -0.45 -20.33
C ASP A 80 -11.77 0.87 -20.69
N ASP A 81 -12.47 2.01 -20.59
CA ASP A 81 -11.90 3.33 -20.89
C ASP A 81 -10.65 3.66 -20.05
N LEU A 82 -10.63 3.26 -18.77
CA LEU A 82 -9.48 3.47 -17.88
C LEU A 82 -8.36 2.48 -18.18
N SER A 83 -8.71 1.23 -18.42
CA SER A 83 -7.78 0.14 -18.71
C SER A 83 -7.03 0.40 -20.01
N GLU A 84 -7.75 0.70 -21.10
CA GLU A 84 -7.18 1.00 -22.41
C GLU A 84 -6.25 2.21 -22.35
N PHE A 85 -6.69 3.30 -21.71
CA PHE A 85 -5.86 4.50 -21.56
C PHE A 85 -4.62 4.22 -20.71
N ALA A 86 -4.76 3.53 -19.58
CA ALA A 86 -3.63 3.21 -18.70
C ALA A 86 -2.60 2.29 -19.39
N LEU A 87 -3.05 1.35 -20.22
CA LEU A 87 -2.17 0.47 -21.00
C LEU A 87 -1.48 1.22 -22.15
N GLU A 88 -2.15 2.20 -22.76
CA GLU A 88 -1.56 2.97 -23.87
C GLU A 88 -0.61 4.07 -23.37
N LYS A 89 -0.97 4.78 -22.31
CA LYS A 89 -0.30 6.01 -21.84
C LYS A 89 0.36 5.89 -20.46
N GLY A 90 0.05 4.84 -19.72
CA GLY A 90 0.51 4.67 -18.35
C GLY A 90 -0.38 5.38 -17.31
N VAL A 91 -0.26 4.91 -16.06
CA VAL A 91 -1.06 5.40 -14.93
C VAL A 91 -0.75 6.86 -14.57
N HIS A 92 0.49 7.32 -14.76
CA HIS A 92 0.90 8.69 -14.46
C HIS A 92 0.21 9.72 -15.36
N GLU A 93 0.06 9.43 -16.66
CA GLU A 93 -0.72 10.26 -17.58
C GLU A 93 -2.21 10.17 -17.27
N LEU A 94 -2.72 8.97 -16.96
CA LEU A 94 -4.14 8.77 -16.64
C LEU A 94 -4.57 9.66 -15.47
N ILE A 95 -3.79 9.70 -14.39
CA ILE A 95 -4.14 10.47 -13.19
C ILE A 95 -3.54 11.88 -13.15
N ASP A 96 -2.72 12.25 -14.13
CA ASP A 96 -1.94 13.50 -14.16
C ASP A 96 -1.15 13.74 -12.87
N PHE A 97 -0.31 12.78 -12.50
CA PHE A 97 0.53 12.87 -11.31
C PHE A 97 1.99 12.44 -11.60
N PRO A 98 2.97 13.33 -11.37
CA PRO A 98 4.36 13.04 -11.71
C PRO A 98 5.12 12.28 -10.60
N GLY A 99 4.58 12.24 -9.37
CA GLY A 99 5.19 11.57 -8.22
C GLY A 99 4.87 10.08 -8.14
N VAL A 100 5.17 9.47 -6.99
CA VAL A 100 5.04 8.01 -6.79
C VAL A 100 3.59 7.56 -6.80
N ILE A 101 3.26 6.55 -7.62
CA ILE A 101 1.93 5.95 -7.64
C ILE A 101 1.99 4.56 -7.00
N VAL A 102 1.25 4.41 -5.90
CA VAL A 102 0.97 3.14 -5.25
C VAL A 102 -0.40 2.63 -5.71
N THR A 103 -0.55 1.32 -5.89
CA THR A 103 -1.87 0.73 -6.16
C THR A 103 -2.25 -0.32 -5.14
N ASP A 104 -3.51 -0.28 -4.72
CA ASP A 104 -4.19 -1.40 -4.09
C ASP A 104 -4.67 -2.39 -5.16
N SER A 105 -4.66 -3.69 -4.85
CA SER A 105 -5.01 -4.80 -5.74
C SER A 105 -6.53 -5.03 -5.87
N GLY A 106 -7.34 -4.36 -5.06
CA GLY A 106 -8.81 -4.50 -5.09
C GLY A 106 -9.38 -5.44 -4.04
N THR A 107 -8.55 -5.98 -3.13
CA THR A 107 -8.97 -6.90 -2.08
C THR A 107 -10.09 -6.30 -1.20
N PHE A 108 -10.07 -4.98 -0.95
CA PHE A 108 -11.15 -4.31 -0.23
C PHE A 108 -12.47 -4.25 -1.02
N GLN A 109 -12.41 -4.07 -2.35
CA GLN A 109 -13.59 -4.09 -3.21
C GLN A 109 -14.18 -5.49 -3.33
N SER A 110 -13.35 -6.55 -3.31
CA SER A 110 -13.81 -7.93 -3.14
C SER A 110 -14.72 -8.07 -1.92
N TYR A 111 -14.30 -7.48 -0.80
CA TYR A 111 -15.06 -7.48 0.43
C TYR A 111 -16.38 -6.69 0.33
N VAL A 112 -16.37 -5.50 -0.26
CA VAL A 112 -17.57 -4.65 -0.32
C VAL A 112 -18.58 -5.15 -1.37
N TYR A 113 -18.11 -5.69 -2.49
CA TYR A 113 -18.94 -5.98 -3.66
C TYR A 113 -19.06 -7.48 -4.01
N GLY A 114 -18.34 -8.36 -3.32
CA GLY A 114 -18.59 -9.80 -3.32
C GLY A 114 -17.77 -10.64 -4.30
N ASP A 115 -17.23 -10.07 -5.38
CA ASP A 115 -16.38 -10.82 -6.33
C ASP A 115 -15.27 -9.95 -6.91
N VAL A 116 -14.05 -10.50 -6.90
CA VAL A 116 -12.93 -10.03 -7.70
C VAL A 116 -12.70 -11.06 -8.79
N GLU A 117 -12.99 -10.67 -10.03
CA GLU A 117 -12.89 -11.52 -11.22
C GLU A 117 -11.46 -11.65 -11.75
N VAL A 118 -10.53 -10.81 -11.27
CA VAL A 118 -9.14 -10.78 -11.75
C VAL A 118 -8.27 -11.80 -11.01
N GLY A 119 -7.42 -12.51 -11.77
CA GLY A 119 -6.47 -13.47 -11.22
C GLY A 119 -5.29 -12.82 -10.48
N VAL A 120 -4.58 -13.62 -9.67
CA VAL A 120 -3.37 -13.17 -8.92
C VAL A 120 -2.28 -12.67 -9.87
N GLU A 121 -2.02 -13.41 -10.95
CA GLU A 121 -1.02 -13.03 -11.96
C GLU A 121 -1.47 -11.79 -12.73
N GLU A 122 -2.72 -11.81 -13.21
CA GLU A 122 -3.29 -10.81 -14.09
C GLU A 122 -3.28 -9.41 -13.46
N ILE A 123 -3.65 -9.28 -12.18
CA ILE A 123 -3.67 -7.96 -11.53
C ILE A 123 -2.26 -7.39 -11.31
N VAL A 124 -1.26 -8.25 -11.11
CA VAL A 124 0.13 -7.80 -10.94
C VAL A 124 0.76 -7.46 -12.29
N GLU A 125 0.48 -8.25 -13.33
CA GLU A 125 0.87 -7.95 -14.71
C GLU A 125 0.26 -6.62 -15.15
N PHE A 126 -1.04 -6.40 -14.91
CA PHE A 126 -1.70 -5.14 -15.21
C PHE A 126 -1.04 -3.95 -14.50
N GLN A 127 -0.75 -4.06 -13.21
CA GLN A 127 -0.04 -3.00 -12.46
C GLN A 127 1.35 -2.69 -13.04
N ARG A 128 2.09 -3.73 -13.47
CA ARG A 128 3.40 -3.57 -14.11
C ARG A 128 3.25 -2.86 -15.45
N ASP A 129 2.30 -3.31 -16.26
CA ASP A 129 2.15 -2.88 -17.66
C ASP A 129 1.63 -1.44 -17.76
N ILE A 130 0.82 -0.97 -16.81
CA ILE A 130 0.41 0.44 -16.72
C ILE A 130 1.46 1.34 -16.06
N GLY A 131 2.61 0.81 -15.64
CA GLY A 131 3.73 1.60 -15.11
C GLY A 131 3.56 2.10 -13.67
N VAL A 132 2.92 1.32 -12.79
CA VAL A 132 2.85 1.62 -11.35
C VAL A 132 4.25 1.58 -10.72
N ASP A 133 4.52 2.45 -9.74
CA ASP A 133 5.78 2.41 -8.97
C ASP A 133 5.77 1.30 -7.91
N ILE A 134 4.71 1.25 -7.09
CA ILE A 134 4.55 0.27 -6.01
C ILE A 134 3.16 -0.38 -6.10
N GLY A 135 3.11 -1.58 -6.68
CA GLY A 135 1.89 -2.38 -6.72
C GLY A 135 1.61 -3.11 -5.43
N THR A 136 0.45 -3.75 -5.35
CA THR A 136 0.07 -4.67 -4.27
C THR A 136 -0.32 -6.00 -4.87
N MET A 137 0.18 -7.09 -4.26
CA MET A 137 -0.27 -8.44 -4.63
C MET A 137 -1.72 -8.68 -4.19
N LEU A 138 -2.37 -9.68 -4.77
CA LEU A 138 -3.72 -10.06 -4.37
C LEU A 138 -3.69 -10.97 -3.12
N ASP A 139 -3.86 -10.38 -1.95
CA ASP A 139 -3.93 -11.07 -0.66
C ASP A 139 -5.34 -11.64 -0.37
N VAL A 140 -5.44 -12.49 0.65
CA VAL A 140 -6.74 -12.97 1.17
C VAL A 140 -7.11 -12.12 2.38
N PHE A 141 -8.24 -11.41 2.29
CA PHE A 141 -8.66 -10.49 3.34
C PHE A 141 -9.03 -11.23 4.64
N GLY A 142 -8.22 -11.06 5.68
CA GLY A 142 -8.49 -11.60 7.01
C GLY A 142 -9.36 -10.64 7.84
N ARG A 143 -10.64 -10.96 8.03
CA ARG A 143 -11.55 -10.12 8.84
C ARG A 143 -11.41 -10.41 10.33
N PRO A 144 -11.60 -9.40 11.22
CA PRO A 144 -11.56 -9.62 12.67
C PRO A 144 -12.62 -10.57 13.23
N ASP A 145 -13.71 -10.83 12.49
CA ASP A 145 -14.82 -11.72 12.86
C ASP A 145 -14.70 -13.14 12.29
N MET A 146 -13.71 -13.40 11.43
CA MET A 146 -13.43 -14.74 10.90
C MET A 146 -12.90 -15.67 12.00
N SER A 147 -13.19 -16.96 11.84
CA SER A 147 -12.64 -18.00 12.69
C SER A 147 -11.12 -18.07 12.54
N ARG A 148 -10.46 -18.64 13.55
CA ARG A 148 -9.01 -18.81 13.54
C ARG A 148 -8.53 -19.65 12.34
N ASP A 149 -9.28 -20.70 11.98
CA ASP A 149 -8.91 -21.58 10.86
C ASP A 149 -9.01 -20.86 9.51
N GLU A 150 -10.04 -20.03 9.31
CA GLU A 150 -10.14 -19.18 8.12
C GLU A 150 -8.99 -18.16 8.06
N LEU A 151 -8.57 -17.62 9.22
CA LEU A 151 -7.44 -16.68 9.29
C LEU A 151 -6.08 -17.35 9.06
N ILE A 152 -5.90 -18.60 9.50
CA ILE A 152 -4.73 -19.41 9.14
C ILE A 152 -4.68 -19.58 7.63
N SER A 153 -5.79 -20.05 7.04
CA SER A 153 -5.87 -20.23 5.60
C SER A 153 -5.60 -18.93 4.84
N ALA A 154 -6.13 -17.79 5.30
CA ALA A 154 -5.86 -16.49 4.69
C ALA A 154 -4.37 -16.12 4.71
N VAL A 155 -3.67 -16.39 5.82
CA VAL A 155 -2.23 -16.14 5.94
C VAL A 155 -1.43 -17.06 5.00
N GLU A 156 -1.75 -18.36 4.99
CA GLU A 156 -1.07 -19.36 4.17
C GLU A 156 -1.26 -19.09 2.67
N VAL A 157 -2.51 -18.92 2.21
CA VAL A 157 -2.82 -18.64 0.80
C VAL A 157 -2.20 -17.30 0.36
N THR A 158 -2.17 -16.29 1.22
CA THR A 158 -1.49 -15.02 0.91
C THR A 158 0.01 -15.25 0.69
N ALA A 159 0.67 -16.04 1.54
CA ALA A 159 2.09 -16.35 1.38
C ALA A 159 2.35 -17.21 0.13
N GLU A 160 1.49 -18.18 -0.18
CA GLU A 160 1.58 -19.02 -1.38
C GLU A 160 1.50 -18.21 -2.69
N ARG A 161 0.70 -17.14 -2.70
CA ARG A 161 0.60 -16.21 -3.85
C ARG A 161 1.85 -15.34 -4.02
N GLY A 162 2.72 -15.26 -3.02
CA GLY A 162 3.83 -14.32 -3.01
C GLY A 162 4.89 -14.56 -4.09
N PRO A 163 5.42 -15.79 -4.25
CA PRO A 163 6.43 -16.09 -5.28
C PRO A 163 5.97 -15.73 -6.69
N ILE A 164 4.77 -16.20 -7.10
CA ILE A 164 4.22 -15.90 -8.43
C ILE A 164 3.96 -14.40 -8.62
N SER A 165 3.51 -13.70 -7.56
CA SER A 165 3.30 -12.25 -7.63
C SER A 165 4.63 -11.49 -7.85
N LEU A 166 5.71 -11.90 -7.19
CA LEU A 166 7.04 -11.29 -7.41
C LEU A 166 7.61 -11.61 -8.79
N GLU A 167 7.36 -12.81 -9.32
CA GLU A 167 7.72 -13.16 -10.69
C GLU A 167 7.02 -12.22 -11.69
N LYS A 168 5.71 -12.02 -11.54
CA LYS A 168 4.93 -11.15 -12.45
C LYS A 168 5.27 -9.68 -12.31
N ALA A 169 5.66 -9.22 -11.11
CA ALA A 169 6.14 -7.85 -10.93
C ALA A 169 7.43 -7.56 -11.73
N GLY A 170 8.26 -8.59 -11.95
CA GLY A 170 9.50 -8.46 -12.71
C GLY A 170 10.53 -7.56 -12.04
N GLU A 171 11.42 -6.96 -12.84
CA GLU A 171 12.52 -6.12 -12.34
C GLU A 171 12.05 -4.76 -11.78
N GLU A 172 10.97 -4.26 -12.37
CA GLU A 172 10.62 -2.85 -12.42
C GLU A 172 9.51 -2.43 -11.47
N LEU A 173 8.47 -3.28 -11.29
CA LEU A 173 7.37 -3.01 -10.37
C LEU A 173 7.81 -3.38 -8.95
N LEU A 174 7.79 -2.41 -8.03
CA LEU A 174 7.94 -2.72 -6.60
C LEU A 174 6.62 -3.28 -6.09
N LEU A 175 6.67 -4.24 -5.16
CA LEU A 175 5.46 -4.91 -4.68
C LEU A 175 5.31 -4.84 -3.16
N ASN A 176 4.11 -4.50 -2.72
CA ASN A 176 3.66 -4.62 -1.35
C ASN A 176 3.32 -6.08 -1.03
N GLY A 177 3.76 -6.55 0.14
CA GLY A 177 3.41 -7.88 0.69
C GLY A 177 2.57 -7.76 1.94
N PRO A 178 1.23 -7.79 1.84
CA PRO A 178 0.33 -7.55 2.97
C PRO A 178 0.45 -8.60 4.09
N ILE A 179 0.32 -8.14 5.33
CA ILE A 179 0.30 -8.94 6.55
C ILE A 179 -1.15 -9.11 7.00
N GLN A 180 -1.57 -10.37 7.09
CA GLN A 180 -2.91 -10.80 7.52
C GLN A 180 -2.84 -11.55 8.85
N GLY A 181 -3.98 -12.05 9.37
CA GLY A 181 -4.03 -12.82 10.63
C GLY A 181 -5.01 -12.32 11.68
N GLY A 182 -5.94 -11.41 11.34
CA GLY A 182 -7.02 -10.97 12.21
C GLY A 182 -6.53 -10.40 13.55
N LEU A 183 -7.12 -10.83 14.66
CA LEU A 183 -6.77 -10.41 16.03
C LEU A 183 -5.72 -11.31 16.72
N HIS A 184 -5.15 -12.28 16.01
CA HIS A 184 -4.27 -13.30 16.58
C HIS A 184 -2.79 -12.89 16.47
N ASP A 185 -2.17 -12.64 17.62
CA ASP A 185 -0.78 -12.17 17.71
C ASP A 185 0.21 -13.15 17.03
N ASP A 186 0.00 -14.46 17.20
CA ASP A 186 0.79 -15.52 16.59
C ASP A 186 0.67 -15.53 15.06
N LEU A 187 -0.53 -15.35 14.51
CA LEU A 187 -0.74 -15.31 13.06
C LEU A 187 -0.16 -14.03 12.43
N ARG A 188 -0.22 -12.90 13.13
CA ARG A 188 0.41 -11.64 12.67
C ARG A 188 1.93 -11.77 12.61
N ALA A 189 2.54 -12.38 13.61
CA ALA A 189 3.98 -12.66 13.63
C ALA A 189 4.37 -13.65 12.52
N LEU A 190 3.62 -14.76 12.37
CA LEU A 190 3.83 -15.74 11.30
C LEU A 190 3.73 -15.10 9.91
N SER A 191 2.69 -14.30 9.66
CA SER A 191 2.51 -13.60 8.40
C SER A 191 3.69 -12.65 8.11
N GLY A 192 4.17 -11.91 9.11
CA GLY A 192 5.38 -11.07 8.98
C GLY A 192 6.64 -11.86 8.63
N GLU A 193 6.82 -13.04 9.23
CA GLU A 193 7.95 -13.93 8.94
C GLU A 193 7.88 -14.50 7.51
N LEU A 194 6.72 -15.04 7.12
CA LEU A 194 6.50 -15.59 5.78
C LEU A 194 6.72 -14.52 4.70
N MET A 195 6.01 -13.39 4.80
CA MET A 195 6.10 -12.32 3.80
C MET A 195 7.49 -11.68 3.78
N GLY A 196 8.14 -11.51 4.94
CA GLY A 196 9.51 -11.03 5.04
C GLY A 196 10.56 -12.01 4.51
N GLY A 197 10.24 -13.30 4.43
CA GLY A 197 11.10 -14.38 3.98
C GLY A 197 11.05 -14.66 2.47
N ILE A 198 9.95 -14.35 1.79
CA ILE A 198 9.76 -14.60 0.36
C ILE A 198 10.75 -13.79 -0.50
N ARG A 199 11.33 -14.43 -1.52
CA ARG A 199 12.28 -13.84 -2.47
C ARG A 199 11.83 -14.15 -3.90
N GLY A 200 11.85 -13.16 -4.77
CA GLY A 200 11.77 -13.33 -6.22
C GLY A 200 13.16 -13.25 -6.87
N GLU A 201 13.20 -13.36 -8.20
CA GLU A 201 14.44 -13.28 -8.99
C GLU A 201 15.20 -11.97 -8.77
N TYR A 202 14.48 -10.84 -8.81
CA TYR A 202 15.08 -9.51 -8.70
C TYR A 202 15.12 -9.00 -7.25
N ARG A 203 14.05 -9.24 -6.49
CA ARG A 203 13.84 -8.69 -5.15
C ARG A 203 12.73 -9.43 -4.38
N GLY A 204 12.68 -9.21 -3.06
CA GLY A 204 11.49 -9.52 -2.25
C GLY A 204 10.51 -8.34 -2.18
N PHE A 205 9.46 -8.45 -1.38
CA PHE A 205 8.51 -7.36 -1.15
C PHE A 205 9.21 -6.09 -0.62
N THR A 206 8.75 -4.94 -1.09
CA THR A 206 9.37 -3.65 -0.80
C THR A 206 8.83 -3.05 0.49
N VAL A 207 7.52 -3.13 0.70
CA VAL A 207 6.78 -2.62 1.86
C VAL A 207 5.85 -3.73 2.37
N HIS A 208 5.59 -3.74 3.68
CA HIS A 208 4.63 -4.65 4.29
C HIS A 208 3.43 -3.88 4.86
N PRO A 209 2.32 -3.80 4.11
CA PRO A 209 1.06 -3.32 4.64
C PRO A 209 0.50 -4.23 5.72
N ILE A 210 -0.16 -3.68 6.73
CA ILE A 210 -0.93 -4.44 7.71
C ILE A 210 -2.41 -4.29 7.37
N GLY A 211 -3.02 -5.37 6.91
CA GLY A 211 -4.41 -5.43 6.45
C GLY A 211 -5.41 -5.87 7.53
N GLY A 212 -6.70 -5.75 7.22
CA GLY A 212 -7.81 -6.19 8.10
C GLY A 212 -8.04 -5.31 9.34
N ILE A 213 -7.45 -4.12 9.39
CA ILE A 213 -7.45 -3.23 10.56
C ILE A 213 -8.44 -2.07 10.50
N VAL A 214 -9.03 -1.77 9.33
CA VAL A 214 -10.00 -0.67 9.16
C VAL A 214 -11.17 -0.76 10.15
N PRO A 215 -11.83 -1.92 10.34
CA PRO A 215 -12.91 -2.02 11.32
C PRO A 215 -12.48 -1.70 12.76
N LEU A 216 -11.20 -1.94 13.12
CA LEU A 216 -10.69 -1.61 14.45
C LEU A 216 -10.56 -0.11 14.64
N MET A 217 -10.12 0.61 13.61
CA MET A 217 -9.98 2.07 13.65
C MET A 217 -11.33 2.77 13.71
N GLU A 218 -12.31 2.31 12.92
CA GLU A 218 -13.68 2.84 12.91
C GLU A 218 -14.40 2.65 14.26
N ASN A 219 -14.15 1.51 14.91
CA ASN A 219 -14.71 1.17 16.23
C ASN A 219 -13.82 1.58 17.41
N GLN A 220 -12.76 2.37 17.17
CA GLN A 220 -11.83 2.87 18.19
C GLN A 220 -11.18 1.77 19.06
N LYS A 221 -11.00 0.56 18.50
CA LYS A 221 -10.33 -0.59 19.13
C LYS A 221 -8.80 -0.47 19.02
N TYR A 222 -8.25 0.62 19.56
CA TYR A 222 -6.85 0.97 19.38
C TYR A 222 -5.88 0.05 20.12
N ARG A 223 -6.32 -0.56 21.23
CA ARG A 223 -5.51 -1.55 21.94
C ARG A 223 -5.22 -2.74 21.04
N GLU A 224 -6.24 -3.28 20.38
CA GLU A 224 -6.14 -4.38 19.43
C GLU A 224 -5.29 -3.99 18.22
N LEU A 225 -5.52 -2.78 17.66
CA LEU A 225 -4.72 -2.24 16.57
C LEU A 225 -3.22 -2.22 16.88
N PHE A 226 -2.83 -1.68 18.03
CA PHE A 226 -1.41 -1.59 18.39
C PHE A 226 -0.80 -2.94 18.78
N LYS A 227 -1.59 -3.87 19.33
CA LYS A 227 -1.13 -5.27 19.52
C LYS A 227 -0.82 -5.93 18.17
N ILE A 228 -1.70 -5.79 17.18
CA ILE A 228 -1.48 -6.29 15.81
C ILE A 228 -0.20 -5.70 15.21
N LEU A 229 -0.03 -4.38 15.30
CA LEU A 229 1.16 -3.70 14.79
C LEU A 229 2.45 -4.25 15.43
N LEU A 230 2.48 -4.38 16.75
CA LEU A 230 3.65 -4.89 17.47
C LEU A 230 3.95 -6.35 17.12
N SER A 231 2.91 -7.19 17.02
CA SER A 231 3.03 -8.60 16.65
C SER A 231 3.58 -8.77 15.24
N ALA A 232 3.05 -8.04 14.25
CA ALA A 232 3.56 -8.07 12.88
C ALA A 232 4.99 -7.54 12.79
N LYS A 233 5.28 -6.39 13.42
CA LYS A 233 6.60 -5.77 13.43
C LYS A 233 7.68 -6.67 14.05
N SER A 234 7.32 -7.57 14.96
CA SER A 234 8.28 -8.43 15.64
C SER A 234 9.06 -9.35 14.69
N THR A 235 8.51 -9.63 13.50
CA THR A 235 9.10 -10.53 12.50
C THR A 235 9.36 -9.85 11.15
N ILE A 236 8.73 -8.71 10.84
CA ILE A 236 9.01 -7.95 9.62
C ILE A 236 10.49 -7.48 9.62
N PRO A 237 11.24 -7.66 8.51
CA PRO A 237 12.62 -7.20 8.42
C PRO A 237 12.75 -5.69 8.69
N PRO A 238 13.71 -5.25 9.53
CA PRO A 238 13.82 -3.85 9.93
C PRO A 238 14.24 -2.91 8.80
N ASN A 239 14.66 -3.42 7.65
CA ASN A 239 14.94 -2.64 6.44
C ASN A 239 13.74 -2.54 5.50
N ARG A 240 12.54 -2.97 5.91
CA ARG A 240 11.30 -2.85 5.15
C ARG A 240 10.35 -1.87 5.83
N PRO A 241 9.74 -0.92 5.10
CA PRO A 241 8.72 -0.03 5.63
C PRO A 241 7.45 -0.79 6.03
N ILE A 242 6.78 -0.30 7.07
CA ILE A 242 5.47 -0.78 7.52
C ILE A 242 4.41 0.23 7.10
N HIS A 243 3.37 -0.26 6.42
CA HIS A 243 2.22 0.54 6.00
C HIS A 243 0.98 0.15 6.81
N LEU A 244 0.32 1.08 7.50
CA LEU A 244 -1.01 0.81 8.09
C LEU A 244 -2.11 1.10 7.07
N PHE A 245 -2.64 0.04 6.46
CA PHE A 245 -3.61 0.12 5.38
C PHE A 245 -4.95 0.70 5.86
N GLY A 246 -5.43 1.76 5.20
CA GLY A 246 -6.65 2.50 5.52
C GLY A 246 -6.53 3.40 6.77
N CYS A 247 -5.35 3.55 7.37
CA CYS A 247 -5.14 4.39 8.54
C CYS A 247 -4.99 5.86 8.17
N GLY A 248 -6.09 6.52 7.85
CA GLY A 248 -6.08 7.88 7.30
C GLY A 248 -6.35 9.02 8.28
N HIS A 249 -6.66 8.74 9.54
CA HIS A 249 -7.08 9.74 10.52
C HIS A 249 -5.88 10.28 11.34
N PRO A 250 -5.62 11.61 11.38
CA PRO A 250 -4.43 12.17 12.02
C PRO A 250 -4.21 11.79 13.48
N LEU A 251 -5.29 11.54 14.23
CA LEU A 251 -5.25 11.06 15.61
C LEU A 251 -4.31 9.85 15.81
N LEU A 252 -4.21 8.96 14.83
CA LEU A 252 -3.44 7.72 14.95
C LEU A 252 -1.97 7.87 14.57
N PHE A 253 -1.56 8.95 13.91
CA PHE A 253 -0.21 9.07 13.36
C PHE A 253 0.87 9.08 14.45
N PRO A 254 0.79 9.90 15.54
CA PRO A 254 1.90 9.99 16.48
C PRO A 254 2.24 8.65 17.14
N MET A 255 1.22 7.92 17.62
CA MET A 255 1.43 6.63 18.27
C MET A 255 1.89 5.57 17.26
N SER A 256 1.29 5.52 16.07
CA SER A 256 1.67 4.56 15.02
C SER A 256 3.12 4.77 14.57
N ILE A 257 3.53 6.02 14.36
CA ILE A 257 4.91 6.39 14.00
C ILE A 257 5.86 6.04 15.14
N ALA A 258 5.52 6.36 16.40
CA ALA A 258 6.32 6.00 17.57
C ALA A 258 6.52 4.48 17.67
N LEU A 259 5.55 3.69 17.21
CA LEU A 259 5.62 2.23 17.14
C LEU A 259 6.29 1.69 15.86
N GLY A 260 6.71 2.54 14.93
CA GLY A 260 7.53 2.20 13.76
C GLY A 260 6.77 2.04 12.45
N VAL A 261 5.59 2.66 12.32
CA VAL A 261 4.87 2.78 11.05
C VAL A 261 5.50 3.88 10.19
N ASP A 262 5.63 3.60 8.89
CA ASP A 262 6.28 4.48 7.92
C ASP A 262 5.29 5.06 6.91
N ILE A 263 4.21 4.34 6.60
CA ILE A 263 3.27 4.73 5.54
C ILE A 263 1.84 4.59 6.06
N PHE A 264 1.02 5.54 5.66
CA PHE A 264 -0.41 5.60 5.90
C PHE A 264 -1.12 5.88 4.58
N ASP A 265 -2.40 5.58 4.49
CA ASP A 265 -3.25 6.03 3.38
C ASP A 265 -4.60 6.52 3.88
N SER A 266 -5.23 7.42 3.13
CA SER A 266 -6.52 8.01 3.51
C SER A 266 -7.43 8.26 2.34
N ALA A 267 -8.60 7.61 2.33
CA ALA A 267 -9.78 8.09 1.63
C ALA A 267 -10.64 9.02 2.51
N ALA A 268 -10.38 9.03 3.82
CA ALA A 268 -11.20 9.72 4.82
C ALA A 268 -11.26 11.23 4.57
N TYR A 269 -10.17 11.87 4.10
CA TYR A 269 -10.17 13.31 3.81
C TYR A 269 -11.28 13.71 2.81
N ALA A 270 -11.46 12.93 1.75
CA ALA A 270 -12.47 13.19 0.74
C ALA A 270 -13.87 12.76 1.21
N LEU A 271 -13.98 11.59 1.85
CA LEU A 271 -15.25 11.07 2.35
C LEU A 271 -15.84 11.95 3.45
N PHE A 272 -15.02 12.44 4.38
CA PHE A 272 -15.45 13.30 5.46
C PHE A 272 -15.87 14.67 4.94
N ALA A 273 -15.10 15.26 4.01
CA ALA A 273 -15.47 16.52 3.37
C ALA A 273 -16.84 16.43 2.67
N ARG A 274 -17.10 15.35 1.92
CA ARG A 274 -18.41 15.11 1.29
C ARG A 274 -19.53 14.92 2.31
N GLY A 275 -19.22 14.34 3.47
CA GLY A 275 -20.13 14.17 4.59
C GLY A 275 -20.27 15.39 5.50
N GLY A 276 -19.67 16.54 5.16
CA GLY A 276 -19.71 17.75 5.99
C GLY A 276 -18.96 17.64 7.32
N ARG A 277 -17.99 16.72 7.41
CA ARG A 277 -17.15 16.48 8.58
C ARG A 277 -15.79 17.14 8.40
N LEU A 278 -15.33 17.81 9.45
CA LEU A 278 -14.00 18.40 9.58
C LEU A 278 -13.03 17.42 10.26
#